data_AF-A0A166A5F7-F1
#
_entry.id   AF-A0A166A5F7-F1
#
_cell.length_a   1.000
_cell.length_b   1.000
_cell.length_c   1.000
_cell.angle_alpha   90.00
_cell.angle_beta   90.00
_cell.angle_gamma   90.00
#
_symmetry.space_group_name_H-M   'P 1'
#
loop_
_entity.id
_entity.type
_entity.pdbx_description
1 polymer ?
#
loop_
_entity_poly.entity_id
_entity_poly.type
_entity_poly.pdbx_seq_one_letter_code
_entity_poly.pdbx_strand_id
1 'polypeptide(L)'
;MHTSSLPPSLKVGCLIGNGSTANVYEYRDDGGRELDGGRELVCKVTTLRHRRNFQAEVWAYSKLRKLPGIPEFISSGIIDDHQYIVIERVSYTLQDVYHQNVSAQYIAIVAADLVKILKSLHKKGVAHGDIKPTNIGFQIKDSGIFPCLLDFGNARRWKTDVQYRPGTFSGTVDFASVNVLGGHLPSPRDNVISLAYSLIHVLTDNLPWTWSPWNFEIPLGLSRLAERQFYACIKTNVNTGMRDSVRGPVADELMDLLDHASSLEYAGVPDYAQFITVFRDLGTATL
;
A
#
# COMPACT_ATOMS: atom_id res chain seq x y z
N MET A 1 22.72 -19.27 -10.05
CA MET A 1 23.30 -18.39 -9.02
C MET A 1 23.66 -17.07 -9.68
N HIS A 2 22.76 -16.08 -9.64
CA HIS A 2 23.11 -14.70 -10.00
C HIS A 2 23.05 -13.88 -8.72
N THR A 3 24.17 -13.77 -8.02
CA THR A 3 24.37 -12.69 -7.08
C THR A 3 24.45 -11.43 -7.93
N SER A 4 23.36 -10.65 -8.04
CA SER A 4 23.43 -9.30 -8.57
C SER A 4 24.34 -8.52 -7.62
N SER A 5 25.62 -8.42 -7.96
CA SER A 5 26.58 -7.61 -7.21
C SER A 5 26.07 -6.18 -7.24
N LEU A 6 25.75 -5.67 -6.05
CA LEU A 6 25.32 -4.30 -5.86
C LEU A 6 26.46 -3.34 -6.20
N PRO A 7 26.14 -2.07 -6.51
CA PRO A 7 27.17 -1.08 -6.78
C PRO A 7 28.15 -0.97 -5.59
N PRO A 8 29.47 -1.07 -5.80
CA PRO A 8 30.48 -1.06 -4.74
C PRO A 8 30.47 0.21 -3.86
N SER A 9 29.89 1.31 -4.37
CA SER A 9 29.77 2.60 -3.68
C SER A 9 28.51 2.74 -2.83
N LEU A 10 27.53 1.84 -2.97
CA LEU A 10 26.38 1.73 -2.10
C LEU A 10 26.75 0.78 -0.94
N LYS A 11 26.87 1.32 0.28
CA LYS A 11 27.15 0.53 1.49
C LYS A 11 25.88 -0.18 1.97
N VAL A 12 25.56 -1.25 1.26
CA VAL A 12 24.41 -2.10 1.51
C VAL A 12 24.83 -3.32 2.32
N GLY A 13 24.09 -3.59 3.39
CA GLY A 13 24.22 -4.78 4.22
C GLY A 13 23.44 -5.96 3.65
N CYS A 14 22.82 -6.74 4.53
CA CYS A 14 22.04 -7.91 4.14
C CYS A 14 20.84 -7.54 3.26
N LEU A 15 20.48 -8.44 2.33
CA LEU A 15 19.21 -8.37 1.61
C LEU A 15 18.07 -8.64 2.61
N ILE A 16 17.17 -7.68 2.78
CA ILE A 16 16.02 -7.77 3.68
C ILE A 16 14.77 -8.21 2.91
N GLY A 17 14.64 -7.77 1.66
CA GLY A 17 13.47 -8.06 0.84
C GLY A 17 13.80 -8.12 -0.63
N ASN A 18 13.19 -9.08 -1.33
CA ASN A 18 13.29 -9.23 -2.78
C ASN A 18 11.88 -9.07 -3.36
N GLY A 19 11.70 -8.02 -4.16
CA GLY A 19 10.47 -7.75 -4.89
C GLY A 19 10.68 -7.96 -6.39
N SER A 20 9.58 -8.02 -7.13
CA SER A 20 9.61 -8.20 -8.59
C SER A 20 10.31 -7.08 -9.36
N THR A 21 10.41 -5.88 -8.76
CA THR A 21 10.96 -4.67 -9.40
C THR A 21 12.15 -4.07 -8.65
N ALA A 22 12.38 -4.50 -7.41
CA ALA A 22 13.33 -3.88 -6.50
C ALA A 22 13.89 -4.89 -5.50
N ASN A 23 15.14 -4.70 -5.11
CA ASN A 23 15.74 -5.36 -3.96
C ASN A 23 15.92 -4.34 -2.83
N VAL A 24 15.67 -4.75 -1.59
CA VAL A 24 15.77 -3.90 -0.40
C VAL A 24 16.86 -4.45 0.50
N TYR A 25 17.82 -3.59 0.84
CA TYR A 25 18.98 -3.94 1.66
C TYR A 25 19.03 -3.09 2.92
N GLU A 26 19.69 -3.60 3.96
CA GLU A 26 20.12 -2.73 5.07
C GLU A 26 21.04 -1.64 4.54
N TYR A 27 20.87 -0.41 5.03
CA TYR A 27 21.79 0.67 4.73
C TYR A 27 22.75 0.89 5.90
N ARG A 28 24.06 0.88 5.64
CA ARG A 28 25.11 1.10 6.65
C ARG A 28 25.89 2.36 6.32
N ASP A 29 26.25 3.13 7.35
CA ASP A 29 27.04 4.35 7.18
C ASP A 29 28.51 4.07 6.83
N ASP A 30 29.27 5.14 6.57
CA ASP A 30 30.65 5.03 6.11
C ASP A 30 31.62 4.34 7.09
N GLY A 31 31.26 4.23 8.36
CA GLY A 31 32.04 3.58 9.41
C GLY A 31 31.51 2.21 9.85
N GLY A 32 30.45 1.68 9.21
CA GLY A 32 29.78 0.46 9.65
C GLY A 32 29.12 0.59 11.02
N ARG A 33 28.88 1.84 11.49
CA ARG A 33 28.24 2.12 12.77
C ARG A 33 26.73 2.12 12.57
N GLU A 34 26.00 1.81 13.64
CA GLU A 34 24.59 2.18 13.72
C GLU A 34 24.47 3.69 13.46
N LEU A 35 23.53 4.05 12.60
CA LEU A 35 23.32 5.45 12.23
C LEU A 35 22.96 6.26 13.47
N ASP A 36 23.48 7.49 13.52
CA ASP A 36 23.36 8.38 14.66
C ASP A 36 21.88 8.55 15.10
N GLY A 37 21.61 8.15 16.35
CA GLY A 37 20.27 8.17 16.96
C GLY A 37 19.45 6.88 16.85
N GLY A 38 20.06 5.71 16.56
CA GLY A 38 19.38 4.40 16.63
C GLY A 38 18.35 4.16 15.52
N ARG A 39 18.40 4.94 14.44
CA ARG A 39 17.48 4.81 13.30
C ARG A 39 18.02 3.81 12.29
N GLU A 40 17.33 2.69 12.14
CA GLU A 40 17.62 1.75 11.06
C GLU A 40 17.14 2.31 9.72
N LEU A 41 17.98 2.19 8.69
CA LEU A 41 17.66 2.61 7.33
C LEU A 41 17.71 1.42 6.37
N VAL A 42 16.93 1.53 5.30
CA VAL A 42 16.97 0.59 4.19
C VAL A 42 17.28 1.30 2.89
N CYS A 43 17.97 0.60 1.99
CA CYS A 43 18.23 1.02 0.64
C CYS A 43 17.47 0.14 -0.35
N LYS A 44 16.47 0.72 -1.00
CA LYS A 44 15.74 0.10 -2.11
C LYS A 44 16.51 0.37 -3.40
N VAL A 45 16.86 -0.68 -4.14
CA VAL A 45 17.63 -0.62 -5.38
C VAL A 45 16.81 -1.19 -6.53
N THR A 46 16.69 -0.42 -7.62
CA THR A 46 15.95 -0.80 -8.84
C THR A 46 16.83 -0.63 -10.08
N THR A 47 16.52 -1.36 -11.15
CA THR A 47 17.19 -1.14 -12.45
C THR A 47 16.62 0.10 -13.16
N LEU A 48 17.37 0.67 -14.10
CA LEU A 48 16.90 1.80 -14.92
C LEU A 48 15.64 1.51 -15.75
N ARG A 49 15.25 0.25 -15.93
CA ARG A 49 13.98 -0.13 -16.60
C ARG A 49 12.76 0.43 -15.87
N HIS A 50 12.87 0.64 -14.55
CA HIS A 50 11.79 1.16 -13.70
C HIS A 50 11.89 2.67 -13.44
N ARG A 51 12.58 3.42 -14.31
CA ARG A 51 12.84 4.87 -14.14
C ARG A 51 11.60 5.70 -13.86
N ARG A 52 10.46 5.39 -14.47
CA ARG A 52 9.19 6.10 -14.22
C ARG A 52 8.68 5.86 -12.80
N ASN A 53 8.73 4.62 -12.31
CA ASN A 53 8.33 4.28 -10.94
C ASN A 53 9.25 4.93 -9.93
N PHE A 54 10.57 4.85 -10.16
CA PHE A 54 11.56 5.52 -9.32
C PHE A 54 11.31 7.03 -9.23
N GLN A 55 11.07 7.70 -10.36
CA GLN A 55 10.77 9.14 -10.37
C GLN A 55 9.47 9.48 -9.63
N ALA A 56 8.44 8.65 -9.75
CA ALA A 56 7.19 8.82 -9.01
C ALA A 56 7.42 8.66 -7.50
N GLU A 57 8.20 7.66 -7.10
CA GLU A 57 8.52 7.36 -5.70
C GLU A 57 9.32 8.49 -5.04
N VAL A 58 10.41 8.94 -5.68
CA VAL A 58 11.22 10.08 -5.20
C VAL A 58 10.38 11.36 -5.11
N TRP A 59 9.54 11.63 -6.12
CA TRP A 59 8.65 12.79 -6.12
C TRP A 59 7.66 12.74 -4.94
N ALA A 60 7.03 11.59 -4.71
CA ALA A 60 6.05 11.42 -3.64
C ALA A 60 6.72 11.58 -2.26
N TYR A 61 7.83 10.89 -2.00
CA TYR A 61 8.57 11.04 -0.74
C TYR A 61 9.01 12.49 -0.50
N SER A 62 9.52 13.17 -1.54
CA SER A 62 9.90 14.58 -1.45
C SER A 62 8.72 15.48 -1.07
N LYS A 63 7.51 15.19 -1.59
CA LYS A 63 6.29 15.95 -1.32
C LYS A 63 5.68 15.67 0.06
N LEU A 64 5.84 14.42 0.53
CA LEU A 64 5.22 13.89 1.75
C LEU A 64 6.17 13.90 2.96
N ARG A 65 7.42 14.34 2.79
CA ARG A 65 8.44 14.38 3.86
C ARG A 65 7.89 15.04 5.14
N LYS A 66 8.23 14.44 6.28
CA LYS A 66 7.82 14.84 7.64
C LYS A 66 6.32 14.64 7.97
N LEU A 67 5.52 14.07 7.07
CA LEU A 67 4.16 13.66 7.44
C LEU A 67 4.20 12.40 8.31
N PRO A 68 3.39 12.33 9.38
CA PRO A 68 3.21 11.08 10.13
C PRO A 68 2.75 9.94 9.22
N GLY A 69 3.30 8.74 9.45
CA GLY A 69 3.00 7.54 8.66
C GLY A 69 3.67 7.50 7.29
N ILE A 70 4.65 8.36 7.04
CA ILE A 70 5.54 8.30 5.87
C ILE A 70 6.97 8.13 6.39
N PRO A 71 7.69 7.06 6.02
CA PRO A 71 9.08 6.86 6.45
C PRO A 71 9.96 8.05 6.10
N GLU A 72 10.96 8.35 6.93
CA GLU A 72 11.88 9.44 6.65
C GLU A 72 12.66 9.17 5.37
N PHE A 73 12.51 10.06 4.38
CA PHE A 73 13.29 10.02 3.14
C PHE A 73 14.65 10.69 3.35
N ILE A 74 15.71 9.91 3.13
CA ILE A 74 17.10 10.31 3.39
C ILE A 74 17.76 10.79 2.10
N SER A 75 17.82 9.92 1.08
CA SER A 75 18.46 10.25 -0.19
C SER A 75 17.97 9.35 -1.32
N SER A 76 18.27 9.77 -2.55
CA SER A 76 18.07 8.94 -3.74
C SER A 76 19.08 9.31 -4.81
N GLY A 77 19.40 8.39 -5.70
CA GLY A 77 20.30 8.67 -6.81
C GLY A 77 20.40 7.53 -7.82
N ILE A 78 21.40 7.64 -8.68
CA ILE A 78 21.75 6.61 -9.67
C ILE A 78 23.24 6.34 -9.54
N ILE A 79 23.60 5.07 -9.43
CA ILE A 79 24.98 4.58 -9.32
C ILE A 79 25.07 3.28 -10.14
N ASP A 80 26.06 3.18 -11.03
CA ASP A 80 26.37 1.98 -11.82
C ASP A 80 25.12 1.33 -12.46
N ASP A 81 24.31 2.13 -13.16
CA ASP A 81 23.04 1.73 -13.80
C ASP A 81 21.94 1.20 -12.87
N HIS A 82 22.08 1.46 -11.58
CA HIS A 82 21.07 1.18 -10.57
C HIS A 82 20.55 2.48 -9.96
N GLN A 83 19.26 2.53 -9.73
CA GLN A 83 18.62 3.63 -9.03
C GLN A 83 18.43 3.20 -7.57
N TYR A 84 18.64 4.11 -6.64
CA TYR A 84 18.51 3.81 -5.22
C TYR A 84 17.68 4.85 -4.46
N ILE A 85 16.97 4.39 -3.44
CA ILE A 85 16.22 5.20 -2.49
C ILE A 85 16.59 4.73 -1.09
N VAL A 86 17.03 5.66 -0.24
CA VAL A 86 17.31 5.41 1.18
C VAL A 86 16.19 6.02 2.02
N ILE A 87 15.53 5.19 2.81
CA ILE A 87 14.43 5.56 3.70
C ILE A 87 14.59 4.91 5.07
N GLU A 88 13.88 5.45 6.06
CA GLU A 88 13.71 4.81 7.36
C GLU A 88 13.13 3.41 7.23
N ARG A 89 13.70 2.46 7.97
CA ARG A 89 13.26 1.07 8.01
C ARG A 89 11.93 0.94 8.76
N VAL A 90 11.14 -0.05 8.36
CA VAL A 90 9.99 -0.55 9.13
C VAL A 90 10.33 -1.88 9.80
N SER A 91 9.68 -2.17 10.92
CA SER A 91 9.91 -3.40 11.68
C SER A 91 9.28 -4.61 11.00
N TYR A 92 8.03 -4.47 10.55
CA TYR A 92 7.26 -5.49 9.83
C TYR A 92 6.14 -4.84 9.01
N THR A 93 5.47 -5.60 8.17
CA THR A 93 4.35 -5.18 7.32
C THR A 93 3.03 -5.80 7.78
N LEU A 94 1.91 -5.27 7.28
CA LEU A 94 0.59 -5.84 7.52
C LEU A 94 0.48 -7.27 6.94
N GLN A 95 1.27 -7.58 5.91
CA GLN A 95 1.38 -8.95 5.40
C GLN A 95 2.09 -9.89 6.37
N ASP A 96 3.01 -9.40 7.21
CA ASP A 96 3.76 -10.26 8.14
C ASP A 96 2.94 -10.66 9.38
N VAL A 97 1.92 -9.87 9.70
CA VAL A 97 0.94 -10.18 10.77
C VAL A 97 -0.28 -10.94 10.25
N TYR A 98 -0.34 -11.20 8.94
CA TYR A 98 -1.29 -12.13 8.31
C TYR A 98 -1.18 -13.50 9.00
N HIS A 99 -2.31 -14.12 9.35
CA HIS A 99 -2.41 -15.35 10.14
C HIS A 99 -1.97 -15.33 11.61
N GLN A 100 -1.61 -14.16 12.18
CA GLN A 100 -1.20 -14.08 13.60
C GLN A 100 -2.35 -13.87 14.60
N ASN A 101 -3.59 -14.22 14.24
CA ASN A 101 -4.79 -14.01 15.08
C ASN A 101 -4.89 -12.57 15.63
N VAL A 102 -4.72 -11.59 14.74
CA VAL A 102 -4.76 -10.16 15.11
C VAL A 102 -6.16 -9.80 15.60
N SER A 103 -6.26 -9.11 16.74
CA SER A 103 -7.56 -8.74 17.30
C SER A 103 -8.29 -7.72 16.43
N ALA A 104 -9.62 -7.84 16.39
CA ALA A 104 -10.51 -6.87 15.76
C ALA A 104 -10.25 -5.42 16.24
N GLN A 105 -10.06 -5.23 17.54
CA GLN A 105 -9.73 -3.93 18.14
C GLN A 105 -8.42 -3.35 17.59
N TYR A 106 -7.39 -4.18 17.44
CA TYR A 106 -6.12 -3.72 16.86
C TYR A 106 -6.29 -3.32 15.40
N ILE A 107 -7.03 -4.10 14.60
CA ILE A 107 -7.33 -3.76 13.20
C ILE A 107 -8.11 -2.44 13.12
N ALA A 108 -9.07 -2.18 14.02
CA ALA A 108 -9.77 -0.90 14.08
C ALA A 108 -8.81 0.27 14.38
N ILE A 109 -7.91 0.12 15.37
CA ILE A 109 -6.88 1.13 15.66
C ILE A 109 -6.00 1.42 14.44
N VAL A 110 -5.53 0.37 13.77
CA VAL A 110 -4.71 0.49 12.56
C VAL A 110 -5.50 1.15 11.42
N ALA A 111 -6.76 0.79 11.23
CA ALA A 111 -7.64 1.39 10.24
C ALA A 111 -7.78 2.90 10.45
N ALA A 112 -8.05 3.33 11.69
CA ALA A 112 -8.14 4.75 12.02
C ALA A 112 -6.84 5.51 11.66
N ASP A 113 -5.68 4.95 11.97
CA ASP A 113 -4.41 5.58 11.64
C ASP A 113 -4.12 5.61 10.14
N LEU A 114 -4.40 4.53 9.42
CA LEU A 114 -4.25 4.48 7.96
C LEU A 114 -5.19 5.48 7.26
N VAL A 115 -6.43 5.61 7.70
CA VAL A 115 -7.37 6.61 7.19
C VAL A 115 -6.84 8.03 7.44
N LYS A 116 -6.22 8.29 8.60
CA LYS A 116 -5.58 9.58 8.92
C LYS A 116 -4.33 9.85 8.05
N ILE A 117 -3.54 8.83 7.75
CA ILE A 117 -2.39 8.93 6.85
C ILE A 117 -2.88 9.24 5.42
N LEU A 118 -3.88 8.51 4.93
CA LEU A 118 -4.51 8.76 3.63
C LEU A 118 -5.07 10.18 3.52
N LYS A 119 -5.79 10.67 4.55
CA LYS A 119 -6.26 12.07 4.61
C LYS A 119 -5.12 13.07 4.38
N SER A 120 -4.00 12.87 5.06
CA SER A 120 -2.84 13.77 5.00
C SER A 120 -2.14 13.71 3.64
N LEU A 121 -1.99 12.50 3.10
CA LEU A 121 -1.44 12.22 1.78
C LEU A 121 -2.29 12.84 0.66
N HIS A 122 -3.61 12.64 0.69
CA HIS A 122 -4.52 13.16 -0.32
C HIS A 122 -4.62 14.69 -0.27
N LYS A 123 -4.53 15.30 0.93
CA LYS A 123 -4.46 16.76 1.11
C LYS A 123 -3.25 17.36 0.39
N LYS A 124 -2.12 16.64 0.28
CA LYS A 124 -0.94 17.05 -0.49
C LYS A 124 -1.06 16.82 -2.01
N GLY A 125 -2.18 16.29 -2.48
CA GLY A 125 -2.43 16.04 -3.91
C GLY A 125 -1.80 14.75 -4.44
N VAL A 126 -1.33 13.87 -3.56
CA VAL A 126 -0.76 12.57 -3.91
C VAL A 126 -1.84 11.51 -3.76
N ALA A 127 -1.94 10.55 -4.69
CA ALA A 127 -2.61 9.28 -4.49
C ALA A 127 -1.56 8.17 -4.61
N HIS A 128 -1.59 7.18 -3.72
CA HIS A 128 -0.54 6.17 -3.59
C HIS A 128 -0.53 5.17 -4.75
N GLY A 129 -1.70 4.65 -5.11
CA GLY A 129 -1.89 3.80 -6.28
C GLY A 129 -1.50 2.32 -6.15
N ASP A 130 -1.09 1.85 -4.97
CA ASP A 130 -0.82 0.43 -4.71
C ASP A 130 -0.88 0.11 -3.20
N ILE A 131 -1.99 0.48 -2.57
CA ILE A 131 -2.24 0.14 -1.16
C ILE A 131 -2.56 -1.35 -1.08
N LYS A 132 -1.76 -2.08 -0.31
CA LYS A 132 -1.85 -3.52 -0.08
C LYS A 132 -1.10 -3.89 1.21
N PRO A 133 -1.31 -5.09 1.79
CA PRO A 133 -0.69 -5.46 3.06
C PRO A 133 0.85 -5.35 3.07
N THR A 134 1.53 -5.71 1.98
CA THR A 134 3.01 -5.60 1.86
C THR A 134 3.53 -4.16 1.78
N ASN A 135 2.66 -3.19 1.46
CA ASN A 135 3.00 -1.76 1.41
C ASN A 135 2.50 -0.98 2.64
N ILE A 136 1.91 -1.67 3.62
CA ILE A 136 1.54 -1.10 4.92
C ILE A 136 2.57 -1.60 5.93
N GLY A 137 3.50 -0.75 6.33
CA GLY A 137 4.55 -1.07 7.30
C GLY A 137 4.21 -0.60 8.71
N PHE A 138 4.94 -1.09 9.70
CA PHE A 138 4.84 -0.65 11.09
C PHE A 138 6.21 -0.25 11.64
N GLN A 139 6.27 0.93 12.25
CA GLN A 139 7.44 1.39 13.00
C GLN A 139 7.16 1.22 14.49
N ILE A 140 8.05 0.52 15.19
CA ILE A 140 8.04 0.43 16.64
C ILE A 140 8.87 1.58 17.21
N LYS A 141 8.25 2.39 18.08
CA LYS A 141 8.90 3.47 18.82
C LYS A 141 8.58 3.29 20.30
N ASP A 142 9.31 3.97 21.18
CA ASP A 142 9.05 3.92 22.63
C ASP A 142 7.60 4.28 22.99
N SER A 143 6.96 5.14 22.19
CA SER A 143 5.58 5.58 22.35
C SER A 143 4.53 4.64 21.74
N GLY A 144 4.93 3.53 21.12
CA GLY A 144 4.02 2.52 20.54
C GLY A 144 4.34 2.11 19.11
N ILE A 145 3.37 1.43 18.49
CA ILE A 145 3.45 0.89 17.13
C ILE A 145 2.67 1.82 16.19
N PHE A 146 3.32 2.29 15.12
CA PHE A 146 2.75 3.27 14.20
C PHE A 146 2.72 2.72 12.77
N PRO A 147 1.56 2.67 12.10
CA PRO A 147 1.51 2.26 10.71
C PRO A 147 2.10 3.34 9.80
N CYS A 148 2.60 2.91 8.65
CA CYS A 148 3.14 3.77 7.61
C CYS A 148 2.89 3.18 6.22
N LEU A 149 2.91 4.05 5.21
CA LEU A 149 2.76 3.66 3.81
C LEU A 149 4.12 3.60 3.12
N LEU A 150 4.34 2.51 2.39
CA LEU A 150 5.58 2.19 1.69
C LEU A 150 5.33 2.06 0.18
N ASP A 151 6.41 2.19 -0.60
CA ASP A 151 6.42 2.01 -2.06
C ASP A 151 5.48 2.96 -2.83
N PHE A 152 5.97 4.18 -3.07
CA PHE A 152 5.27 5.17 -3.88
C PHE A 152 5.55 5.04 -5.38
N GLY A 153 6.05 3.89 -5.86
CA GLY A 153 6.38 3.68 -7.27
C GLY A 153 5.18 3.83 -8.21
N ASN A 154 3.95 3.69 -7.69
CA ASN A 154 2.70 3.85 -8.43
C ASN A 154 1.97 5.16 -8.13
N ALA A 155 2.60 6.07 -7.39
CA ALA A 155 1.96 7.31 -6.96
C ALA A 155 1.58 8.22 -8.14
N ARG A 156 0.49 8.97 -7.97
CA ARG A 156 -0.07 9.89 -8.97
C ARG A 156 -0.43 11.23 -8.37
N ARG A 157 -0.49 12.26 -9.22
CA ARG A 157 -0.98 13.59 -8.87
C ARG A 157 -2.48 13.63 -9.14
N TRP A 158 -3.29 13.12 -8.22
CA TRP A 158 -4.71 12.88 -8.47
C TRP A 158 -5.51 14.14 -8.88
N LYS A 159 -5.05 15.33 -8.48
CA LYS A 159 -5.68 16.62 -8.84
C LYS A 159 -5.32 17.14 -10.23
N THR A 160 -4.18 16.75 -10.79
CA THR A 160 -3.62 17.37 -12.01
C THR A 160 -3.38 16.38 -13.14
N ASP A 161 -3.24 15.10 -12.83
CA ASP A 161 -3.04 14.08 -13.86
C ASP A 161 -4.35 13.81 -14.63
N VAL A 162 -4.21 13.45 -15.90
CA VAL A 162 -5.34 13.02 -16.74
C VAL A 162 -5.94 11.75 -16.17
N GLN A 163 -7.20 11.85 -15.72
CA GLN A 163 -7.87 10.84 -14.89
C GLN A 163 -8.00 9.46 -15.55
N TYR A 164 -8.14 9.42 -16.88
CA TYR A 164 -8.36 8.17 -17.62
C TYR A 164 -7.21 7.92 -18.60
N ARG A 165 -6.61 6.73 -18.51
CA ARG A 165 -5.53 6.29 -19.40
C ARG A 165 -5.79 4.85 -19.84
N PRO A 166 -6.57 4.66 -20.92
CA PRO A 166 -6.99 3.34 -21.37
C PRO A 166 -5.79 2.44 -21.63
N GLY A 167 -5.90 1.18 -21.22
CA GLY A 167 -4.85 0.17 -21.39
C GLY A 167 -3.74 0.21 -20.35
N THR A 168 -3.57 1.29 -19.58
CA THR A 168 -2.55 1.37 -18.51
C THR A 168 -3.11 0.91 -17.16
N PHE A 169 -2.36 0.06 -16.47
CA PHE A 169 -2.64 -0.36 -15.10
C PHE A 169 -1.32 -0.44 -14.34
N SER A 170 -1.34 -0.01 -13.10
CA SER A 170 -0.22 -0.08 -12.19
C SER A 170 -0.75 -0.30 -10.78
N GLY A 171 -0.27 -1.33 -10.11
CA GLY A 171 -0.74 -1.76 -8.79
C GLY A 171 -0.98 -3.26 -8.75
N THR A 172 -1.58 -3.74 -7.67
CA THR A 172 -1.84 -5.16 -7.42
C THR A 172 -3.32 -5.45 -7.67
N VAL A 173 -3.61 -6.41 -8.56
CA VAL A 173 -4.97 -6.68 -9.06
C VAL A 173 -5.95 -6.99 -7.93
N ASP A 174 -5.51 -7.76 -6.92
CA ASP A 174 -6.35 -8.18 -5.80
C ASP A 174 -6.87 -7.01 -4.97
N PHE A 175 -6.06 -5.96 -4.80
CA PHE A 175 -6.39 -4.80 -3.96
C PHE A 175 -6.84 -3.58 -4.76
N ALA A 176 -6.68 -3.57 -6.09
CA ALA A 176 -7.09 -2.44 -6.93
C ALA A 176 -8.62 -2.27 -6.96
N SER A 177 -9.10 -1.02 -6.99
CA SER A 177 -10.51 -0.72 -7.21
C SER A 177 -10.97 -1.10 -8.63
N VAL A 178 -12.27 -1.29 -8.82
CA VAL A 178 -12.86 -1.51 -10.15
C VAL A 178 -12.53 -0.38 -11.13
N ASN A 179 -12.44 0.87 -10.64
CA ASN A 179 -12.07 2.02 -11.47
C ASN A 179 -10.63 1.90 -12.00
N VAL A 180 -9.68 1.53 -11.13
CA VAL A 180 -8.27 1.40 -11.50
C VAL A 180 -8.07 0.21 -12.44
N LEU A 181 -8.78 -0.91 -12.22
CA LEU A 181 -8.80 -2.04 -13.15
C LEU A 181 -9.37 -1.64 -14.52
N GLY A 182 -10.36 -0.74 -14.54
CA GLY A 182 -10.95 -0.14 -15.73
C GLY A 182 -10.07 0.90 -16.45
N GLY A 183 -8.88 1.23 -15.92
CA GLY A 183 -7.93 2.15 -16.55
C GLY A 183 -8.03 3.61 -16.09
N HIS A 184 -8.78 3.89 -15.02
CA HIS A 184 -8.66 5.16 -14.32
C HIS A 184 -7.35 5.21 -13.53
N LEU A 185 -6.75 6.39 -13.44
CA LEU A 185 -5.67 6.62 -12.49
C LEU A 185 -6.22 6.57 -11.05
N PRO A 186 -5.43 6.14 -10.07
CA PRO A 186 -5.85 6.11 -8.68
C PRO A 186 -6.13 7.52 -8.15
N SER A 187 -7.23 7.65 -7.43
CA SER A 187 -7.68 8.85 -6.72
C SER A 187 -7.94 8.55 -5.24
N PRO A 188 -8.35 9.54 -4.41
CA PRO A 188 -8.60 9.33 -2.99
C PRO A 188 -9.61 8.22 -2.68
N ARG A 189 -10.67 8.08 -3.48
CA ARG A 189 -11.66 6.99 -3.31
C ARG A 189 -11.03 5.61 -3.53
N ASP A 190 -10.16 5.50 -4.52
CA ASP A 190 -9.56 4.22 -4.90
C ASP A 190 -8.57 3.73 -3.84
N ASN A 191 -7.86 4.64 -3.18
CA ASN A 191 -6.96 4.29 -2.08
C ASN A 191 -7.72 3.84 -0.82
N VAL A 192 -8.91 4.39 -0.57
CA VAL A 192 -9.78 3.93 0.53
C VAL A 192 -10.37 2.55 0.22
N ILE A 193 -10.79 2.30 -1.02
CA ILE A 193 -11.25 0.97 -1.47
C ILE A 193 -10.12 -0.07 -1.29
N SER A 194 -8.91 0.23 -1.77
CA SER A 194 -7.75 -0.66 -1.62
C SER A 194 -7.37 -0.90 -0.15
N LEU A 195 -7.52 0.11 0.72
CA LEU A 195 -7.34 -0.06 2.15
C LEU A 195 -8.37 -1.02 2.75
N ALA A 196 -9.65 -0.84 2.43
CA ALA A 196 -10.72 -1.73 2.91
C ALA A 196 -10.45 -3.18 2.48
N TYR A 197 -10.11 -3.42 1.20
CA TYR A 197 -9.73 -4.75 0.72
C TYR A 197 -8.51 -5.32 1.45
N SER A 198 -7.51 -4.51 1.76
CA SER A 198 -6.31 -4.96 2.49
C SER A 198 -6.64 -5.39 3.93
N LEU A 199 -7.49 -4.63 4.62
CA LEU A 199 -7.89 -4.94 6.00
C LEU A 199 -8.81 -6.15 6.06
N ILE A 200 -9.76 -6.25 5.12
CA ILE A 200 -10.64 -7.42 4.99
C ILE A 200 -9.80 -8.66 4.74
N HIS A 201 -8.84 -8.61 3.80
CA HIS A 201 -7.95 -9.73 3.51
C HIS A 201 -7.22 -10.26 4.75
N VAL A 202 -6.74 -9.37 5.63
CA VAL A 202 -6.06 -9.76 6.87
C VAL A 202 -7.03 -10.31 7.93
N LEU A 203 -8.31 -9.93 7.90
CA LEU A 203 -9.33 -10.41 8.83
C LEU A 203 -9.95 -11.75 8.42
N THR A 204 -10.16 -11.97 7.12
CA THR A 204 -10.88 -13.14 6.59
C THR A 204 -9.97 -14.20 5.99
N ASP A 205 -8.67 -13.93 5.97
CA ASP A 205 -7.63 -14.68 5.26
C ASP A 205 -7.86 -14.84 3.75
N ASN A 206 -8.95 -14.32 3.19
CA ASN A 206 -9.35 -14.51 1.81
C ASN A 206 -10.18 -13.34 1.29
N LEU A 207 -9.89 -12.88 0.07
CA LEU A 207 -10.82 -12.06 -0.69
C LEU A 207 -11.68 -12.97 -1.58
N PRO A 208 -12.96 -12.65 -1.80
CA PRO A 208 -13.84 -13.51 -2.61
C PRO A 208 -13.37 -13.76 -4.06
N TRP A 209 -12.50 -12.90 -4.58
CA TRP A 209 -11.88 -13.03 -5.92
C TRP A 209 -10.47 -13.62 -5.90
N THR A 210 -9.84 -13.79 -4.74
CA THR A 210 -8.55 -14.49 -4.61
C THR A 210 -8.76 -15.98 -4.34
N TRP A 211 -9.86 -16.31 -3.68
CA TRP A 211 -10.30 -17.69 -3.44
C TRP A 211 -11.77 -17.80 -3.84
N SER A 212 -12.05 -18.59 -4.87
CA SER A 212 -13.43 -18.90 -5.25
C SER A 212 -13.73 -20.37 -4.96
N PRO A 213 -14.73 -20.69 -4.13
CA PRO A 213 -15.28 -22.05 -4.03
C PRO A 213 -16.01 -22.47 -5.32
N TRP A 214 -16.13 -21.58 -6.31
CA TRP A 214 -16.78 -21.82 -7.61
C TRP A 214 -15.80 -22.19 -8.74
N ASN A 215 -14.51 -22.46 -8.47
CA ASN A 215 -13.51 -22.74 -9.51
C ASN A 215 -13.54 -21.69 -10.65
N PHE A 216 -13.51 -20.39 -10.32
CA PHE A 216 -13.16 -19.41 -11.33
C PHE A 216 -11.66 -19.54 -11.61
N GLU A 217 -11.27 -20.55 -12.40
CA GLU A 217 -9.97 -20.54 -13.04
C GLU A 217 -9.94 -19.30 -13.92
N ILE A 218 -9.04 -18.36 -13.61
CA ILE A 218 -8.72 -17.28 -14.54
C ILE A 218 -8.34 -17.98 -15.84
N PRO A 219 -9.08 -17.76 -16.95
CA PRO A 219 -8.81 -18.48 -18.18
C PRO A 219 -7.33 -18.35 -18.56
N LEU A 220 -6.65 -19.48 -18.73
CA LEU A 220 -5.24 -19.48 -19.10
C LEU A 220 -5.06 -18.78 -20.45
N GLY A 221 -4.05 -17.91 -20.55
CA GLY A 221 -3.74 -17.20 -21.80
C GLY A 221 -4.53 -15.92 -22.05
N LEU A 222 -5.29 -15.40 -21.06
CA LEU A 222 -5.87 -14.06 -21.17
C LEU A 222 -4.79 -12.99 -21.37
N SER A 223 -5.10 -12.00 -22.20
CA SER A 223 -4.32 -10.76 -22.21
C SER A 223 -4.45 -10.06 -20.84
N ARG A 224 -3.44 -9.29 -20.45
CA ARG A 224 -3.50 -8.47 -19.22
C ARG A 224 -4.71 -7.52 -19.17
N LEU A 225 -5.26 -7.12 -20.33
CA LEU A 225 -6.49 -6.32 -20.37
C LEU A 225 -7.71 -7.17 -20.02
N ALA A 226 -7.81 -8.37 -20.60
CA ALA A 226 -8.94 -9.26 -20.35
C ALA A 226 -8.95 -9.79 -18.91
N GLU A 227 -7.77 -10.09 -18.33
CA GLU A 227 -7.63 -10.43 -16.92
C GLU A 227 -8.17 -9.31 -16.02
N ARG A 228 -7.78 -8.06 -16.26
CA ARG A 228 -8.30 -6.89 -15.49
C ARG A 228 -9.81 -6.74 -15.59
N GLN A 229 -10.37 -6.91 -16.79
CA GLN A 229 -11.81 -6.83 -17.02
C GLN A 229 -12.55 -7.95 -16.29
N PHE A 230 -11.96 -9.16 -16.25
CA PHE A 230 -12.49 -10.29 -15.50
C PHE A 230 -12.54 -9.99 -14.00
N TYR A 231 -11.44 -9.51 -13.42
CA TYR A 231 -11.41 -9.08 -12.01
C TYR A 231 -12.39 -7.94 -11.72
N ALA A 232 -12.50 -6.95 -12.61
CA ALA A 232 -13.45 -5.85 -12.43
C ALA A 232 -14.91 -6.35 -12.42
N CYS A 233 -15.23 -7.33 -13.28
CA CYS A 233 -16.54 -7.98 -13.31
C CYS A 233 -16.82 -8.73 -12.00
N ILE A 234 -15.89 -9.56 -11.53
CA ILE A 234 -16.05 -10.29 -10.26
C ILE A 234 -16.25 -9.31 -9.11
N LYS A 235 -15.39 -8.29 -8.97
CA LYS A 235 -15.51 -7.31 -7.87
C LYS A 235 -16.84 -6.57 -7.90
N THR A 236 -17.34 -6.22 -9.09
CA THR A 236 -18.65 -5.58 -9.25
C THR A 236 -19.79 -6.50 -8.79
N ASN A 237 -19.72 -7.79 -9.13
CA ASN A 237 -20.76 -8.77 -8.81
C ASN A 237 -20.68 -9.31 -7.38
N VAL A 238 -19.50 -9.31 -6.76
CA VAL A 238 -19.27 -9.91 -5.45
C VAL A 238 -19.24 -8.88 -4.32
N ASN A 239 -18.94 -7.61 -4.58
CA ASN A 239 -19.04 -6.56 -3.55
C ASN A 239 -20.44 -6.55 -2.89
N THR A 240 -21.50 -6.88 -3.64
CA THR A 240 -22.87 -7.01 -3.12
C THR A 240 -23.06 -8.18 -2.15
N GLY A 241 -22.31 -9.27 -2.29
CA GLY A 241 -22.33 -10.44 -1.39
C GLY A 241 -21.20 -10.47 -0.36
N MET A 242 -20.24 -9.53 -0.44
CA MET A 242 -19.09 -9.49 0.46
C MET A 242 -19.51 -9.16 1.90
N ARG A 243 -20.57 -8.35 2.07
CA ARG A 243 -21.13 -8.01 3.39
C ARG A 243 -21.57 -9.25 4.18
N ASP A 244 -22.06 -10.30 3.50
CA ASP A 244 -22.49 -11.55 4.15
C ASP A 244 -21.32 -12.46 4.54
N SER A 245 -20.16 -12.27 3.88
CA SER A 245 -18.97 -13.12 4.02
C SER A 245 -17.98 -12.60 5.05
N VAL A 246 -17.89 -11.27 5.23
CA VAL A 246 -17.05 -10.64 6.25
C VAL A 246 -17.83 -10.59 7.56
N ARG A 247 -17.38 -11.29 8.58
CA ARG A 247 -18.00 -11.30 9.91
C ARG A 247 -17.01 -10.90 10.98
N GLY A 248 -17.49 -10.21 12.00
CA GLY A 248 -16.71 -9.85 13.19
C GLY A 248 -16.93 -8.41 13.64
N PRO A 249 -16.29 -7.99 14.75
CA PRO A 249 -16.58 -6.72 15.42
C PRO A 249 -16.26 -5.43 14.64
N VAL A 250 -15.61 -5.52 13.48
CA VAL A 250 -15.23 -4.37 12.62
C VAL A 250 -15.72 -4.56 11.18
N ALA A 251 -16.46 -5.64 10.93
CA ALA A 251 -16.86 -6.01 9.57
C ALA A 251 -17.78 -4.96 8.94
N ASP A 252 -18.79 -4.52 9.69
CA ASP A 252 -19.79 -3.58 9.21
C ASP A 252 -19.16 -2.23 8.86
N GLU A 253 -18.24 -1.74 9.68
CA GLU A 253 -17.61 -0.43 9.47
C GLU A 253 -16.58 -0.44 8.34
N LEU A 254 -15.92 -1.58 8.09
CA LEU A 254 -15.10 -1.77 6.90
C LEU A 254 -15.94 -1.82 5.63
N MET A 255 -17.13 -2.45 5.68
CA MET A 255 -18.07 -2.45 4.57
C MET A 255 -18.65 -1.06 4.32
N ASP A 256 -19.00 -0.32 5.38
CA ASP A 256 -19.48 1.07 5.27
C ASP A 256 -18.39 1.98 4.68
N LEU A 257 -17.12 1.79 5.06
CA LEU A 257 -15.98 2.49 4.45
C LEU A 257 -15.87 2.20 2.95
N LEU A 258 -16.02 0.93 2.57
CA LEU A 258 -15.96 0.49 1.19
C LEU A 258 -17.14 1.05 0.36
N ASP A 259 -18.36 0.97 0.89
CA ASP A 259 -19.58 1.47 0.26
C ASP A 259 -19.51 2.99 0.08
N HIS A 260 -19.10 3.71 1.13
CA HIS A 260 -18.86 5.15 1.07
C HIS A 260 -17.88 5.49 -0.05
N ALA A 261 -16.69 4.88 -0.06
CA ALA A 261 -15.68 5.17 -1.07
C ALA A 261 -16.12 4.79 -2.48
N SER A 262 -16.89 3.70 -2.64
CA SER A 262 -17.41 3.25 -3.93
C SER A 262 -18.48 4.17 -4.49
N SER A 263 -19.22 4.89 -3.64
CA SER A 263 -20.23 5.88 -4.05
C SER A 263 -19.64 7.19 -4.59
N LEU A 264 -18.37 7.48 -4.31
CA LEU A 264 -17.74 8.75 -4.66
C LEU A 264 -17.37 8.81 -6.14
N GLU A 265 -17.49 9.99 -6.73
CA GLU A 265 -16.85 10.31 -8.01
C GLU A 265 -15.33 10.42 -7.89
N TYR A 266 -14.60 10.47 -9.01
CA TYR A 266 -13.14 10.52 -9.04
C TYR A 266 -12.54 11.65 -8.18
N ALA A 267 -13.15 12.84 -8.23
CA ALA A 267 -12.70 13.99 -7.44
C ALA A 267 -13.30 14.03 -6.02
N GLY A 268 -14.15 13.05 -5.68
CA GLY A 268 -14.79 12.92 -4.39
C GLY A 268 -13.78 12.72 -3.28
N VAL A 269 -13.99 13.42 -2.17
CA VAL A 269 -13.15 13.34 -0.98
C VAL A 269 -13.87 12.45 0.04
N PRO A 270 -13.28 11.30 0.43
CA PRO A 270 -13.82 10.46 1.50
C PRO A 270 -14.05 11.22 2.80
N ASP A 271 -15.05 10.81 3.59
CA ASP A 271 -15.29 11.38 4.91
C ASP A 271 -14.32 10.79 5.91
N TYR A 272 -13.06 11.22 5.81
CA TYR A 272 -12.01 10.76 6.70
C TYR A 272 -12.34 11.03 8.17
N ALA A 273 -13.06 12.11 8.49
CA ALA A 273 -13.32 12.46 9.88
C ALA A 273 -14.25 11.45 10.53
N GLN A 274 -15.34 11.10 9.86
CA GLN A 274 -16.27 10.07 10.33
C GLN A 274 -15.56 8.74 10.57
N PHE A 275 -14.85 8.21 9.57
CA PHE A 275 -14.22 6.88 9.68
C PHE A 275 -13.05 6.84 10.67
N ILE A 276 -12.30 7.94 10.85
CA ILE A 276 -11.29 8.00 11.91
C ILE A 276 -11.97 7.85 13.28
N THR A 277 -13.07 8.56 13.53
CA THR A 277 -13.79 8.48 14.82
C THR A 277 -14.36 7.08 15.03
N VAL A 278 -15.10 6.55 14.06
CA VAL A 278 -15.74 5.22 14.13
C VAL A 278 -14.72 4.13 14.48
N PHE A 279 -13.61 4.05 13.74
CA PHE A 279 -12.58 3.03 14.00
C PHE A 279 -11.82 3.25 15.31
N ARG A 280 -11.68 4.50 15.78
CA ARG A 280 -11.08 4.78 17.10
C ARG A 280 -11.97 4.32 18.24
N ASP A 281 -13.27 4.55 18.13
CA ASP A 281 -14.23 4.16 19.16
C ASP A 281 -14.29 2.62 19.25
N LEU A 282 -14.35 1.91 18.12
CA LEU A 282 -14.28 0.44 18.08
C LEU A 282 -12.98 -0.12 18.68
N GLY A 283 -11.85 0.54 18.40
CA GLY A 283 -10.55 0.12 18.92
C GLY A 283 -10.39 0.29 20.43
N THR A 284 -11.19 1.16 21.04
CA THR A 284 -11.13 1.47 22.49
C THR A 284 -12.32 0.91 23.27
N ALA A 285 -13.34 0.40 22.58
CA ALA A 285 -14.45 -0.30 23.20
C ALA A 285 -13.96 -1.53 23.97
N THR A 286 -14.34 -1.59 25.26
CA THR A 286 -14.16 -2.79 26.07
C THR A 286 -15.19 -3.83 25.61
N LEU A 287 -14.73 -4.91 24.98
CA LEU A 287 -15.57 -6.05 24.59
C LEU A 287 -15.87 -6.96 25.79
#